data_AF-A0A0K3B9C3-F1
#
_entry.id   AF-A0A0K3B9C3-F1
#
_cell.length_a   1.000
_cell.length_b   1.000
_cell.length_c   1.000
_cell.angle_alpha   90.00
_cell.angle_beta   90.00
_cell.angle_gamma   90.00
#
_symmetry.space_group_name_H-M   'P 1'
#
loop_
_entity.id
_entity.type
_entity.pdbx_description
1 polymer ?
#
loop_
_entity_poly.entity_id
_entity_poly.type
_entity_poly.pdbx_seq_one_letter_code
_entity_poly.pdbx_strand_id
1 'polypeptide(L)' 'MLGIGHAHVSTASTAESLAAALGEALRPEVVGRARVVSAEIVTGGADVAARHVLSGIPVN' A
#
# COMPACT_ATOMS: atom_id res chain seq x y z
N MET A 1 7.90 -3.39 4.87
CA MET A 1 6.98 -2.22 4.95
C MET A 1 7.40 -1.21 3.91
N LEU A 2 6.45 -0.56 3.21
CA LEU A 2 6.75 0.44 2.16
C LEU A 2 7.22 1.80 2.72
N GLY A 3 7.18 1.99 4.03
CA GLY A 3 7.55 3.26 4.69
C GLY A 3 6.54 4.38 4.49
N ILE A 4 5.30 4.04 4.15
CA ILE A 4 4.21 5.01 3.85
C ILE A 4 3.24 5.19 5.02
N GLY A 5 3.56 4.62 6.19
CA GLY A 5 2.72 4.67 7.39
C GLY A 5 3.11 3.59 8.40
N HIS A 6 2.31 3.49 9.48
CA HIS A 6 2.48 2.50 10.54
C HIS A 6 1.27 1.56 10.57
N ALA A 7 1.48 0.26 10.38
CA ALA A 7 0.43 -0.73 10.53
C ALA A 7 0.28 -1.06 12.02
N HIS A 8 -0.84 -0.66 12.62
CA HIS A 8 -1.11 -0.97 14.02
C HIS A 8 -1.31 -2.49 14.19
N VAL A 9 -0.52 -3.09 15.07
CA VAL A 9 -0.42 -4.57 15.21
C VAL A 9 -1.56 -5.15 16.05
N SER A 10 -2.20 -4.35 16.90
CA SER A 10 -3.30 -4.79 17.77
C SER A 10 -4.68 -4.47 17.17
N THR A 11 -5.63 -5.38 17.32
CA THR A 11 -7.06 -5.15 16.97
C THR A 11 -7.76 -4.26 17.99
N ALA A 12 -7.25 -4.18 19.22
CA ALA A 12 -7.70 -3.24 20.24
C ALA A 12 -6.70 -2.09 20.31
N SER A 13 -7.06 -0.94 19.72
CA SER A 13 -6.30 0.29 19.84
C SER A 13 -6.62 1.00 21.14
N THR A 14 -5.60 1.59 21.77
CA THR A 14 -5.79 2.57 22.83
C THR A 14 -5.59 3.97 22.25
N ALA A 15 -6.07 5.00 22.95
CA ALA A 15 -5.84 6.39 22.52
C ALA A 15 -4.34 6.71 22.41
N GLU A 16 -3.53 6.19 23.34
CA GLU A 16 -2.08 6.39 23.36
C GLU A 16 -1.39 5.67 22.20
N SER A 17 -1.77 4.41 21.93
CA SER A 17 -1.18 3.67 20.81
C SER A 17 -1.56 4.27 19.46
N LEU A 18 -2.78 4.82 19.35
CA LEU A 18 -3.24 5.52 18.16
C LEU A 18 -2.51 6.86 17.98
N ALA A 19 -2.32 7.63 19.05
CA ALA A 19 -1.59 8.90 19.00
C ALA A 19 -0.13 8.69 18.58
N ALA A 20 0.53 7.64 19.08
CA ALA A 20 1.89 7.28 18.68
C ALA A 20 1.95 6.89 17.18
N ALA A 21 1.02 6.06 16.72
CA ALA A 21 0.93 5.66 15.31
C ALA A 21 0.65 6.86 14.38
N LEU A 22 -0.20 7.79 14.82
CA LEU A 22 -0.50 9.03 14.09
C LEU A 22 0.74 9.94 14.02
N GLY A 23 1.48 10.08 15.12
CA GLY A 23 2.73 10.84 15.15
C GLY A 23 3.73 10.34 14.12
N GLU A 24 3.94 9.02 14.03
CA GLU A 24 4.80 8.41 13.01
C GLU A 24 4.27 8.62 11.60
N ALA A 25 2.96 8.45 11.37
CA ALA A 25 2.36 8.58 10.05
C ALA A 25 2.44 10.02 9.47
N LEU A 26 2.46 11.03 10.34
CA LEU A 26 2.52 12.44 9.94
C LEU A 26 3.94 12.98 9.72
N ARG A 27 4.97 12.17 9.94
CA ARG A 27 6.35 12.58 9.73
C ARG A 27 6.61 12.98 8.27
N PRO A 28 7.37 14.05 7.99
CA PRO A 28 7.66 14.50 6.63
C PRO A 28 8.27 13.42 5.75
N GLU A 29 9.13 12.58 6.32
CA GLU A 29 9.76 11.45 5.61
C GLU A 29 8.72 10.43 5.12
N VAL A 30 7.71 10.15 5.94
CA VAL A 30 6.62 9.21 5.62
C VAL A 30 5.74 9.80 4.52
N VAL A 31 5.41 11.09 4.62
CA VAL A 31 4.66 11.81 3.58
C VAL A 31 5.43 11.82 2.25
N GLY A 32 6.74 12.10 2.28
CA GLY A 32 7.60 12.06 1.11
C GLY A 32 7.64 10.69 0.46
N ARG A 33 7.77 9.63 1.27
CA ARG A 33 7.77 8.26 0.76
C ARG A 33 6.42 7.85 0.19
N ALA A 34 5.32 8.23 0.84
CA ALA A 34 3.96 7.97 0.34
C ALA A 34 3.73 8.60 -1.03
N ARG A 35 4.22 9.82 -1.27
CA ARG A 35 4.15 10.48 -2.58
C ARG A 35 4.92 9.71 -3.65
N VAL A 36 6.17 9.33 -3.36
CA VAL A 36 6.99 8.56 -4.32
C VAL A 36 6.30 7.24 -4.68
N VAL A 37 5.87 6.48 -3.67
CA VAL A 37 5.18 5.21 -3.89
C VAL A 37 3.89 5.41 -4.68
N SER A 38 3.11 6.46 -4.39
CA SER A 38 1.87 6.73 -5.13
C SER A 38 2.11 7.00 -6.62
N ALA A 39 3.25 7.61 -6.97
CA ALA A 39 3.61 7.85 -8.37
C ALA A 39 4.04 6.57 -9.10
N GLU A 40 4.46 5.53 -8.37
CA GLU A 40 4.87 4.23 -8.90
C GLU A 40 3.69 3.25 -9.04
N ILE A 41 2.55 3.51 -8.39
CA ILE A 41 1.38 2.64 -8.46
C ILE A 41 0.67 2.82 -9.80
N VAL A 42 0.73 1.79 -10.63
CA VAL A 42 0.01 1.72 -11.91
C VAL A 42 -1.32 1.01 -11.73
N THR A 43 -2.42 1.67 -12.09
CA THR A 43 -3.74 1.05 -12.21
C THR A 43 -3.85 0.36 -13.57
N GLY A 44 -4.30 -0.91 -13.59
CA GLY A 44 -4.39 -1.70 -14.83
C GLY A 44 -3.80 -3.11 -14.72
N GLY A 45 -3.38 -3.53 -13.52
CA GLY A 45 -2.91 -4.89 -13.28
C GLY A 45 -3.93 -5.95 -13.69
N ALA A 46 -5.23 -5.69 -13.53
CA ALA A 46 -6.30 -6.57 -13.99
C ALA A 46 -6.31 -6.71 -15.52
N ASP A 47 -6.16 -5.62 -16.28
CA ASP A 47 -6.12 -5.65 -17.75
C ASP A 47 -4.86 -6.35 -18.26
N VAL A 48 -3.71 -6.11 -17.62
CA VAL A 48 -2.45 -6.79 -17.92
C VAL A 48 -2.58 -8.30 -17.65
N ALA A 49 -3.16 -8.67 -16.51
CA ALA A 49 -3.43 -10.07 -16.19
C ALA A 49 -4.40 -10.71 -17.19
N ALA A 50 -5.48 -10.02 -17.57
CA ALA A 50 -6.43 -10.50 -18.57
C ALA A 50 -5.77 -10.72 -19.92
N ARG A 51 -4.91 -9.81 -20.40
CA ARG A 51 -4.13 -10.01 -21.63
C ARG A 51 -3.23 -11.23 -21.56
N HIS A 52 -2.53 -11.45 -20.45
CA HIS A 52 -1.69 -12.64 -20.27
C HIS A 52 -2.49 -13.94 -20.31
N VAL A 53 -3.67 -13.97 -19.66
CA VAL A 53 -4.58 -15.13 -19.68
C VAL A 53 -5.05 -15.40 -21.10
N LEU A 54 -5.50 -14.36 -21.82
CA LEU A 54 -5.99 -14.46 -23.19
C LEU A 54 -4.87 -14.78 -24.20
N SER A 55 -3.62 -14.38 -23.94
CA SER A 55 -2.48 -14.65 -24.83
C SER A 55 -1.83 -16.02 -24.61
N GLY A 56 -2.19 -16.75 -23.55
CA GLY A 56 -1.37 -17.87 -23.05
C GLY A 56 -2.07 -19.14 -22.59
N ILE A 57 -3.40 -19.26 -22.63
CA ILE A 57 -4.08 -20.52 -22.25
C ILE A 57 -5.02 -20.99 -23.38
N PRO A 58 -4.67 -22.04 -24.15
CA PRO A 58 -5.66 -22.84 -24.85
C PRO A 58 -6.52 -23.56 -23.79
N VAL A 59 -7.83 -23.39 -23.88
CA VAL A 59 -8.80 -24.22 -23.16
C VAL A 59 -8.72 -25.64 -23.74
N ASN A 60 -8.01 -26.53 -23.07
CA ASN A 60 -8.12 -27.97 -23.26
C ASN A 60 -8.34 -28.61 -21.89
#